data_AF-A0AB73FCS8-F1
#
_entry.id   AF-A0AB73FCS8-F1
#
_cell.length_a   1.000
_cell.length_b   1.000
_cell.length_c   1.000
_cell.angle_alpha   90.00
_cell.angle_beta   90.00
_cell.angle_gamma   90.00
#
_symmetry.space_group_name_H-M   'P 1'
#
loop_
_entity.id
_entity.type
_entity.pdbx_description
1 polymer ?
#
loop_
_entity_poly.entity_id
_entity_poly.type
_entity_poly.pdbx_seq_one_letter_code
_entity_poly.pdbx_strand_id
1 'polypeptide(L)'
;MKQHQYHVTVQHLKDAKGEVSTYTERLEFYTGNHDDIFEIVEKLKNAEFFDDQTAKSFAVGLKLFSEVMLEHRDHPLFQEFLPQFGQFMKNLKQQVKTQSP
;
A
#
# COMPACT_ATOMS: atom_id res chain seq x y z
N MET A 1 8.78 -14.68 9.72
CA MET A 1 8.92 -15.27 8.36
C MET A 1 9.87 -14.39 7.55
N LYS A 2 10.34 -14.82 6.38
CA LYS A 2 11.17 -13.96 5.52
C LYS A 2 10.29 -12.87 4.90
N GLN A 3 10.70 -11.62 4.99
CA GLN A 3 10.04 -10.46 4.38
C GLN A 3 10.93 -9.92 3.25
N HIS A 4 10.30 -9.40 2.19
CA HIS A 4 10.94 -8.48 1.27
C HIS A 4 11.28 -7.18 2.02
N GLN A 5 12.41 -6.55 1.71
CA GLN A 5 12.87 -5.34 2.39
C GLN A 5 12.84 -4.17 1.41
N TYR A 6 12.28 -3.06 1.84
CA TYR A 6 12.12 -1.86 1.03
C TYR A 6 12.65 -0.64 1.79
N HIS A 7 13.20 0.30 1.03
CA HIS A 7 13.47 1.66 1.49
C HIS A 7 12.44 2.58 0.83
N VAL A 8 11.69 3.31 1.64
CA VAL A 8 10.63 4.20 1.18
C VAL A 8 11.03 5.64 1.46
N THR A 9 10.84 6.49 0.45
CA THR A 9 11.08 7.92 0.55
C THR A 9 9.83 8.69 0.17
N VAL A 10 9.42 9.65 1.00
CA VAL A 10 8.33 10.58 0.69
C VAL A 10 8.88 12.00 0.65
N GLN A 11 8.66 12.68 -0.47
CA GLN A 11 9.01 14.08 -0.64
C GLN A 11 7.73 14.91 -0.80
N HIS A 12 7.57 15.92 0.05
CA HIS A 12 6.51 16.90 -0.13
C HIS A 12 6.84 17.80 -1.32
N LEU A 13 5.93 17.89 -2.29
CA LEU A 13 6.14 18.67 -3.53
C LEU A 13 5.40 20.01 -3.49
N LYS A 14 4.14 19.98 -3.05
CA LYS A 14 3.27 21.15 -2.98
C LYS A 14 2.28 21.01 -1.83
N ASP A 15 1.87 22.13 -1.27
CA ASP A 15 0.79 22.14 -0.28
C ASP A 15 -0.60 21.99 -0.94
N ALA A 16 -1.65 21.97 -0.13
CA ALA A 16 -3.03 21.84 -0.61
C ALA A 16 -3.51 23.04 -1.47
N LYS A 17 -2.80 24.17 -1.45
CA LYS A 17 -3.09 25.36 -2.28
C LYS A 17 -2.31 25.33 -3.60
N GLY A 18 -1.40 24.36 -3.77
CA GLY A 18 -0.55 24.23 -4.96
C GLY A 18 0.76 25.01 -4.86
N GLU A 19 1.06 25.62 -3.71
CA GLU A 19 2.32 26.32 -3.48
C GLU A 19 3.46 25.32 -3.34
N VAL A 20 4.64 25.69 -3.82
CA VAL A 20 5.82 24.81 -3.76
C VAL A 20 6.18 24.51 -2.32
N SER A 21 6.58 23.26 -2.07
CA SER A 21 7.02 22.80 -0.75
C SER A 21 8.10 23.69 -0.14
N THR A 22 7.95 23.98 1.15
CA THR A 22 8.98 24.62 1.99
C THR A 22 9.80 23.60 2.78
N TYR A 23 9.39 22.33 2.83
CA TYR A 23 10.15 21.26 3.46
C TYR A 23 11.41 20.95 2.64
N THR A 24 12.56 20.97 3.31
CA THR A 24 13.85 20.62 2.70
C THR A 24 14.20 19.14 2.89
N GLU A 25 13.64 18.51 3.92
CA GLU A 25 13.83 17.11 4.26
C GLU A 25 12.90 16.17 3.48
N ARG A 26 13.29 14.90 3.43
CA ARG A 26 12.45 13.79 2.97
C ARG A 26 12.18 12.87 4.15
N LEU A 27 10.99 12.27 4.17
CA LEU A 27 10.75 11.15 5.07
C LEU A 27 11.39 9.93 4.46
N GLU A 28 12.24 9.24 5.23
CA GLU A 28 12.97 8.05 4.81
C GLU A 28 12.84 6.97 5.88
N PHE A 29 12.46 5.77 5.48
CA PHE A 29 12.33 4.64 6.40
C PHE A 29 12.50 3.29 5.68
N TYR A 30 12.94 2.29 6.44
CA TYR A 30 13.01 0.90 6.00
C TYR A 30 11.77 0.15 6.48
N THR A 31 11.28 -0.77 5.66
CA THR A 31 10.10 -1.57 5.97
C THR A 31 10.20 -2.97 5.36
N GLY A 32 9.68 -3.96 6.09
CA GLY A 32 9.46 -5.29 5.58
C GLY A 32 8.10 -5.41 4.92
N ASN A 33 7.93 -6.35 3.98
CA ASN A 33 6.61 -6.81 3.56
C ASN A 33 6.63 -8.31 3.25
N HIS A 34 5.55 -9.02 3.57
CA HIS A 34 5.44 -10.42 3.21
C HIS A 34 5.15 -10.66 1.72
N ASP A 35 4.56 -9.69 1.03
CA ASP A 35 4.29 -9.75 -0.40
C ASP A 35 5.32 -8.92 -1.19
N ASP A 36 5.59 -9.33 -2.43
CA ASP A 36 6.34 -8.49 -3.36
C ASP A 36 5.46 -7.33 -3.86
N ILE A 37 5.74 -6.11 -3.40
CA ILE A 37 4.96 -4.92 -3.76
C ILE A 37 4.95 -4.67 -5.28
N PHE A 38 6.04 -4.98 -6.00
CA PHE A 38 6.11 -4.77 -7.45
C PHE A 38 5.18 -5.72 -8.20
N GLU A 39 5.16 -7.00 -7.81
CA GLU A 39 4.22 -7.95 -8.40
C GLU A 39 2.76 -7.55 -8.15
N ILE A 40 2.47 -6.95 -6.99
CA ILE A 40 1.12 -6.50 -6.67
C ILE A 40 0.71 -5.32 -7.54
N VAL A 41 1.62 -4.36 -7.79
CA VAL A 41 1.38 -3.26 -8.74
C VAL A 41 1.05 -3.81 -10.13
N GLU A 42 1.85 -4.77 -10.63
CA GLU A 42 1.61 -5.35 -11.96
C GLU A 42 0.29 -6.14 -12.02
N LYS A 43 -0.06 -6.89 -10.97
CA LYS A 43 -1.37 -7.58 -10.87
C LYS A 43 -2.54 -6.60 -10.93
N LEU A 44 -2.43 -5.44 -10.28
CA LEU A 44 -3.48 -4.41 -10.31
C LEU A 44 -3.57 -3.71 -11.67
N LYS A 45 -2.43 -3.45 -12.31
CA LYS A 45 -2.38 -2.86 -13.66
C LYS A 45 -3.00 -3.80 -14.69
N ASN A 46 -2.66 -5.09 -14.64
CA ASN A 46 -3.22 -6.10 -15.56
C ASN A 46 -4.72 -6.30 -15.38
N ALA A 47 -5.24 -6.05 -14.17
CA ALA A 47 -6.67 -6.06 -13.91
C ALA A 47 -7.37 -4.76 -14.34
N GLU A 48 -6.66 -3.75 -14.87
CA GLU A 48 -7.22 -2.47 -15.38
C GLU A 48 -8.11 -1.71 -14.38
N PHE A 49 -7.91 -1.89 -13.07
CA PHE A 49 -8.72 -1.19 -12.05
C PHE A 49 -8.46 0.32 -12.02
N PHE A 50 -7.23 0.71 -12.33
CA PHE A 50 -6.73 2.06 -12.16
C PHE A 50 -5.66 2.39 -13.21
N ASP A 51 -5.39 3.67 -13.42
CA ASP A 51 -4.20 4.11 -14.15
C ASP A 51 -2.90 3.72 -13.42
N ASP A 52 -1.76 3.82 -14.11
CA ASP A 52 -0.45 3.40 -13.60
C ASP A 52 -0.04 4.12 -12.29
N GLN A 53 -0.31 5.42 -12.14
CA GLN A 53 0.05 6.18 -10.93
C GLN A 53 -0.86 5.80 -9.76
N THR A 54 -2.15 5.65 -10.03
CA THR A 54 -3.15 5.26 -9.04
C THR A 54 -2.92 3.81 -8.59
N ALA A 55 -2.59 2.89 -9.49
CA ALA A 55 -2.25 1.51 -9.15
C ALA A 55 -1.01 1.42 -8.25
N LYS A 56 0.05 2.18 -8.56
CA LYS A 56 1.27 2.26 -7.74
C LYS A 56 0.96 2.79 -6.35
N SER A 57 0.31 3.94 -6.25
CA SER A 57 -0.02 4.56 -4.96
C SER A 57 -0.93 3.67 -4.11
N PHE A 58 -1.94 3.04 -4.71
CA PHE A 58 -2.84 2.12 -4.03
C PHE A 58 -2.11 0.87 -3.52
N ALA A 59 -1.32 0.18 -4.36
CA ALA A 59 -0.58 -1.00 -3.93
C ALA A 59 0.42 -0.69 -2.82
N VAL A 60 1.24 0.35 -3.00
CA VAL A 60 2.24 0.75 -1.99
C VAL A 60 1.55 1.11 -0.68
N GLY A 61 0.54 1.99 -0.72
CA GLY A 61 -0.20 2.40 0.48
C GLY A 61 -0.88 1.23 1.18
N LEU A 62 -1.56 0.36 0.42
CA LEU A 62 -2.21 -0.83 0.96
C LEU A 62 -1.21 -1.76 1.66
N LYS A 63 -0.05 -2.00 1.04
CA LYS A 63 0.95 -2.91 1.58
C LYS A 63 1.67 -2.37 2.80
N LEU A 64 2.07 -1.11 2.79
CA LEU A 64 2.66 -0.46 3.96
C LEU A 64 1.71 -0.47 5.15
N PHE A 65 0.44 -0.08 4.94
CA PHE A 65 -0.56 -0.07 6.01
C PHE A 65 -0.89 -1.48 6.52
N SER A 66 -1.11 -2.43 5.61
CA SER A 66 -1.51 -3.79 5.99
C SER A 66 -0.41 -4.53 6.75
N GLU A 67 0.86 -4.28 6.46
CA GLU A 67 1.96 -4.90 7.20
C GLU A 67 2.03 -4.38 8.63
N VAL A 68 1.96 -3.05 8.83
CA VAL A 68 1.89 -2.46 10.18
C VAL A 68 0.72 -3.04 10.97
N MET A 69 -0.44 -3.18 10.33
CA MET A 69 -1.61 -3.77 10.97
C MET A 69 -1.38 -5.25 11.34
N LEU A 70 -0.67 -6.03 10.52
CA LEU A 70 -0.38 -7.44 10.82
C LEU A 70 0.68 -7.61 11.91
N GLU A 71 1.74 -6.81 11.88
CA GLU A 71 2.81 -6.81 12.90
C GLU A 71 2.28 -6.36 14.27
N HIS A 72 1.31 -5.44 14.27
CA HIS A 72 0.67 -4.89 15.47
C HIS A 72 -0.78 -5.36 15.64
N ARG A 73 -1.13 -6.56 15.16
CA ARG A 73 -2.53 -7.04 15.13
C ARG A 73 -3.27 -6.97 16.48
N ASP A 74 -2.54 -7.08 17.58
CA ASP A 74 -3.11 -7.07 18.91
C ASP A 74 -3.40 -5.65 19.44
N HIS A 75 -2.95 -4.60 18.71
CA HIS A 75 -3.15 -3.21 19.07
C HIS A 75 -4.66 -2.82 18.99
N PRO A 76 -5.22 -2.12 20.00
CA PRO A 76 -6.66 -1.81 20.06
C PRO A 76 -7.23 -1.14 18.82
N LEU A 77 -6.45 -0.28 18.15
CA LEU A 77 -6.84 0.40 16.91
C LEU A 77 -7.23 -0.57 15.78
N PHE A 78 -6.63 -1.77 15.72
CA PHE A 78 -6.84 -2.72 14.64
C PHE A 78 -7.84 -3.83 14.96
N GLN A 79 -8.14 -4.08 16.24
CA GLN A 79 -8.98 -5.21 16.68
C GLN A 79 -10.33 -5.26 15.95
N GLU A 80 -11.08 -4.16 15.94
CA GLU A 80 -12.39 -4.09 15.28
C GLU A 80 -12.30 -3.99 13.76
N PHE A 81 -11.17 -3.46 13.25
CA PHE A 81 -10.99 -3.20 11.83
C PHE A 81 -10.46 -4.42 11.05
N LEU A 82 -9.65 -5.27 11.67
CA LEU A 82 -9.03 -6.46 11.07
C LEU A 82 -10.02 -7.37 10.32
N PRO A 83 -11.20 -7.73 10.87
CA PRO A 83 -12.17 -8.55 10.14
C PRO A 83 -12.68 -7.87 8.86
N GLN A 84 -12.92 -6.55 8.92
CA GLN A 84 -13.41 -5.77 7.79
C GLN A 84 -12.34 -5.63 6.71
N PHE A 85 -11.09 -5.38 7.12
CA PHE A 85 -9.95 -5.38 6.22
C PHE A 85 -9.77 -6.74 5.54
N GLY A 86 -9.92 -7.83 6.29
CA GLY A 86 -9.89 -9.19 5.74
C GLY A 86 -10.95 -9.42 4.67
N GLN A 87 -12.19 -8.94 4.88
CA GLN A 87 -13.25 -9.02 3.88
C GLN A 87 -12.94 -8.18 2.63
N PHE A 88 -12.45 -6.95 2.83
CA PHE A 88 -11.99 -6.09 1.73
C PHE A 88 -10.91 -6.79 0.88
N MET A 89 -9.89 -7.37 1.52
CA MET A 89 -8.81 -8.08 0.81
C MET A 89 -9.29 -9.31 0.04
N LYS A 90 -10.29 -10.03 0.55
CA LYS A 90 -10.91 -11.16 -0.18
C LYS A 90 -11.61 -10.65 -1.44
N ASN A 91 -12.41 -9.60 -1.33
CA ASN A 91 -13.12 -9.00 -2.46
C ASN A 91 -12.13 -8.47 -3.50
N LEU A 92 -11.09 -7.74 -3.07
CA LEU A 92 -10.05 -7.21 -3.95
C LEU A 92 -9.39 -8.34 -4.76
N LYS A 93 -8.95 -9.42 -4.08
CA LYS A 93 -8.32 -10.56 -4.73
C LYS A 93 -9.25 -11.28 -5.71
N GLN A 94 -10.54 -11.37 -5.39
CA GLN A 94 -11.53 -11.98 -6.30
C GLN A 94 -11.68 -11.15 -7.58
N GLN A 95 -11.83 -9.83 -7.45
CA GLN A 95 -11.98 -8.94 -8.59
C GLN A 95 -10.73 -8.98 -9.49
N VAL A 96 -9.52 -8.98 -8.91
CA VAL A 96 -8.27 -9.03 -9.70
C VAL A 96 -8.18 -10.34 -10.48
N LYS A 97 -8.58 -11.46 -9.89
CA LYS A 97 -8.61 -12.77 -10.57
C LYS A 97 -9.61 -12.81 -11.73
N THR A 98 -10.77 -12.16 -11.58
CA THR A 98 -11.81 -12.15 -12.62
C THR A 98 -11.41 -11.31 -13.83
N GLN A 99 -10.59 -10.28 -13.64
CA GLN A 99 -10.17 -9.35 -14.71
C GLN A 99 -8.81 -9.70 -15.32
N SER A 100 -8.03 -10.59 -14.68
CA SER A 100 -6.81 -11.13 -15.29
C SER A 100 -7.17 -12.22 -16.32
N PRO A 101 -6.67 -12.15 -17.57
CA PRO A 101 -6.94 -13.15 -18.60
C PRO A 101 -6.36 -14.55 -18.29
#